data_AF-T1AUN1-F1
#
_entry.id   AF-T1AUN1-F1
#
_cell.length_a   1.000
_cell.length_b   1.000
_cell.length_c   1.000
_cell.angle_alpha   90.00
_cell.angle_beta   90.00
_cell.angle_gamma   90.00
#
_symmetry.space_group_name_H-M   'P 1'
#
loop_
_entity.id
_entity.type
_entity.pdbx_description
1 polymer ?
#
loop_
_entity_poly.entity_id
_entity_poly.type
_entity_poly.pdbx_seq_one_letter_code
_entity_poly.pdbx_strand_id
1 'polypeptide(L)'
;MFAALLPLDRLRIDRAEFIEAMAARGIGIGVHYPAIHLFSAYRALGYREGQFPNAERIGRETVTLPLFPAMSDSDPERVVTAVNEVLRGALR
;
A
#
# COMPACT_ATOMS: atom_id res chain seq x y z
N MET A 1 0.35 9.96 9.32
CA MET A 1 0.19 9.00 8.21
C MET A 1 1.16 9.33 7.09
N PHE A 2 1.85 8.34 6.49
CA PHE A 2 2.66 8.56 5.28
C PHE A 2 2.26 7.57 4.17
N ALA A 3 1.78 8.05 3.03
CA ALA A 3 1.33 7.21 1.92
C ALA A 3 2.43 7.07 0.86
N ALA A 4 2.67 5.83 0.42
CA ALA A 4 3.62 5.50 -0.63
C ALA A 4 2.98 4.54 -1.64
N LEU A 5 3.48 4.53 -2.88
CA LEU A 5 3.02 3.61 -3.92
C LEU A 5 4.03 2.47 -4.10
N LEU A 6 3.55 1.23 -4.02
CA LEU A 6 4.35 0.06 -4.35
C LEU A 6 4.54 -0.03 -5.88
N PRO A 7 5.76 -0.29 -6.38
CA PRO A 7 6.00 -0.52 -7.80
C PRO A 7 5.62 -1.95 -8.18
N LEU A 8 4.32 -2.28 -8.17
CA LEU A 8 3.82 -3.65 -8.33
C LEU A 8 4.24 -4.31 -9.66
N ASP A 9 4.49 -3.53 -10.70
CA ASP A 9 5.03 -3.97 -11.98
C ASP A 9 6.43 -4.60 -11.87
N ARG A 10 7.18 -4.23 -10.82
CA ARG A 10 8.55 -4.68 -10.53
C ARG A 10 8.61 -5.74 -9.43
N LEU A 11 7.48 -6.12 -8.84
CA LEU A 11 7.41 -7.04 -7.70
C LEU A 11 6.78 -8.39 -8.09
N ARG A 12 7.27 -9.46 -7.49
CA ARG A 12 6.72 -10.82 -7.58
C ARG A 12 5.53 -11.03 -6.65
N ILE A 13 5.39 -10.15 -5.65
CA ILE A 13 4.31 -10.16 -4.67
C ILE A 13 3.31 -9.04 -4.97
N ASP A 14 2.07 -9.20 -4.52
CA ASP A 14 1.06 -8.17 -4.53
C ASP A 14 1.08 -7.29 -3.27
N ARG A 15 0.13 -6.35 -3.17
CA ARG A 15 0.02 -5.45 -2.02
C ARG A 15 -0.37 -6.19 -0.73
N ALA A 16 -1.22 -7.21 -0.80
CA ALA A 16 -1.65 -7.96 0.38
C ALA A 16 -0.48 -8.73 0.98
N GLU A 17 0.30 -9.42 0.13
CA GLU A 17 1.52 -10.12 0.54
C GLU A 17 2.56 -9.16 1.14
N PHE A 18 2.70 -7.94 0.60
CA PHE A 18 3.55 -6.90 1.21
C PHE A 18 3.06 -6.51 2.60
N ILE A 19 1.75 -6.30 2.78
CA ILE A 19 1.14 -5.95 4.08
C ILE A 19 1.37 -7.08 5.09
N GLU A 20 1.18 -8.34 4.71
CA GLU A 20 1.44 -9.51 5.54
C GLU A 20 2.91 -9.62 5.93
N ALA A 21 3.84 -9.39 4.99
CA ALA A 21 5.27 -9.42 5.26
C ALA A 21 5.72 -8.31 6.23
N MET A 22 5.11 -7.13 6.16
CA MET A 22 5.33 -6.04 7.13
C MET A 22 4.71 -6.36 8.50
N ALA A 23 3.52 -6.95 8.52
CA ALA A 23 2.85 -7.39 9.75
C ALA A 23 3.64 -8.47 10.49
N ALA A 24 4.25 -9.43 9.78
CA ALA A 24 5.15 -10.43 10.35
C ALA A 24 6.40 -9.82 11.03
N ARG A 25 6.77 -8.59 10.67
CA ARG A 25 7.84 -7.80 11.30
C ARG A 25 7.32 -6.88 12.42
N GLY A 26 6.05 -7.01 12.79
CA GLY A 26 5.38 -6.18 13.78
C GLY A 26 5.16 -4.73 13.33
N ILE A 27 4.97 -4.50 12.03
CA ILE A 27 4.73 -3.17 11.45
C ILE A 27 3.37 -3.16 10.76
N GLY A 28 2.41 -2.46 11.34
CA GLY A 28 1.08 -2.29 10.75
C GLY A 28 1.11 -1.37 9.53
N ILE A 29 0.48 -1.82 8.44
CA ILE A 29 0.33 -1.06 7.19
C ILE A 29 -1.15 -0.84 6.92
N GLY A 30 -1.52 0.40 6.60
CA GLY A 30 -2.88 0.77 6.17
C GLY A 30 -3.02 0.89 4.65
N VAL A 31 -4.25 1.14 4.18
CA VAL A 31 -4.55 1.43 2.77
C VAL A 31 -5.50 2.63 2.72
N HIS A 32 -5.04 3.75 2.13
CA HIS A 32 -5.81 5.00 2.04
C HIS A 32 -5.71 5.57 0.61
N TYR A 33 -6.68 5.35 -0.27
CA TYR A 33 -7.80 4.40 -0.20
C TYR A 33 -7.93 3.70 -1.57
N PRO A 34 -8.64 2.55 -1.64
CA PRO A 34 -9.06 2.00 -2.93
C PRO A 34 -9.93 2.99 -3.71
N ALA A 35 -9.94 2.87 -5.04
CA ALA A 35 -10.72 3.76 -5.89
C ALA A 35 -12.24 3.52 -5.69
N ILE A 36 -12.95 4.53 -5.18
CA ILE A 36 -14.33 4.39 -4.70
C ILE A 36 -15.31 3.94 -5.78
N HIS A 37 -15.09 4.33 -7.04
CA HIS A 37 -15.98 4.02 -8.16
C HIS A 37 -16.02 2.53 -8.49
N LEU A 38 -15.05 1.76 -7.98
CA LEU A 38 -15.00 0.31 -8.11
C LEU A 38 -15.80 -0.43 -7.04
N PHE A 39 -16.23 0.24 -5.97
CA PHE A 39 -17.08 -0.37 -4.95
C PHE A 39 -18.49 -0.65 -5.49
N SER A 40 -19.15 -1.68 -4.95
CA SER A 40 -20.46 -2.16 -5.41
C SER A 40 -21.51 -1.06 -5.47
N ALA A 41 -21.56 -0.18 -4.48
CA ALA A 41 -22.49 0.95 -4.43
C ALA A 41 -22.32 1.92 -5.62
N TYR A 42 -21.07 2.21 -6.01
CA TYR A 42 -20.80 3.12 -7.14
C TYR A 42 -20.93 2.39 -8.48
N ARG A 43 -20.55 1.11 -8.56
CA ARG A 43 -20.83 0.30 -9.76
C ARG A 43 -22.33 0.23 -10.08
N ALA A 44 -23.20 0.20 -9.07
CA ALA A 44 -24.65 0.27 -9.24
C ALA A 44 -25.14 1.61 -9.84
N LEU A 45 -24.34 2.68 -9.73
CA LEU A 45 -24.59 3.98 -10.38
C LEU A 45 -24.04 4.06 -11.81
N GLY A 46 -23.50 2.97 -12.35
CA GLY A 46 -22.96 2.89 -13.72
C GLY A 46 -21.47 3.18 -13.86
N TYR A 47 -20.75 3.35 -12.73
CA TYR A 47 -19.30 3.47 -12.77
C TYR A 47 -18.61 2.12 -13.08
N ARG A 48 -17.47 2.19 -13.76
CA ARG A 48 -16.69 1.04 -14.25
C ARG A 48 -15.20 1.33 -14.24
N GLU A 49 -14.43 0.25 -14.30
CA GLU A 49 -12.97 0.28 -14.43
C GLU A 49 -12.54 0.99 -15.73
N GLY A 50 -11.39 1.64 -15.71
CA GLY A 50 -10.85 2.46 -16.80
C GLY A 50 -11.38 3.90 -16.85
N GLN A 51 -12.39 4.26 -16.06
CA GLN A 51 -12.90 5.65 -16.03
C GLN A 51 -11.95 6.61 -15.33
N PHE A 52 -11.22 6.14 -14.32
CA PHE A 52 -10.30 6.96 -13.54
C PHE A 52 -8.95 6.23 -13.37
N PRO A 53 -8.19 6.03 -14.47
CA PRO A 53 -7.02 5.14 -14.47
C PRO A 53 -5.96 5.53 -13.44
N ASN A 54 -5.80 6.83 -13.16
CA ASN A 54 -4.88 7.30 -12.12
C ASN A 54 -5.35 6.93 -10.71
N ALA A 55 -6.64 7.08 -10.42
CA ALA A 55 -7.21 6.71 -9.12
C ALA A 55 -7.16 5.19 -8.92
N GLU A 56 -7.40 4.42 -9.98
CA GLU A 56 -7.31 2.95 -9.98
C GLU A 56 -5.89 2.48 -9.69
N ARG A 57 -4.90 3.06 -10.38
CA ARG A 57 -3.49 2.77 -10.14
C ARG A 57 -3.08 3.11 -8.71
N ILE A 58 -3.35 4.34 -8.25
CA ILE A 58 -3.03 4.79 -6.89
C ILE A 58 -3.73 3.92 -5.85
N GLY A 59 -5.02 3.64 -6.02
CA GLY A 59 -5.79 2.82 -5.09
C GLY A 59 -5.34 1.36 -5.05
N ARG A 60 -4.69 0.85 -6.11
CA ARG A 60 -4.06 -0.49 -6.16
C ARG A 60 -2.67 -0.49 -5.51
N GLU A 61 -1.88 0.54 -5.73
CA GLU A 61 -0.47 0.58 -5.31
C GLU A 61 -0.25 1.21 -3.93
N THR A 62 -1.21 1.98 -3.40
CA THR A 62 -1.05 2.71 -2.15
C THR A 62 -0.92 1.80 -0.94
N VAL A 63 0.10 2.06 -0.15
CA VAL A 63 0.28 1.56 1.22
C VAL A 63 0.51 2.73 2.15
N THR A 64 0.10 2.57 3.39
CA THR A 64 0.19 3.61 4.40
C THR A 64 1.14 3.19 5.50
N LEU A 65 2.31 3.81 5.53
CA LEU A 65 3.34 3.58 6.52
C LEU A 65 2.97 4.28 7.85
N PRO A 66 3.45 3.73 8.99
CA PRO A 66 3.31 4.36 10.29
C PRO A 66 3.87 5.78 10.29
N LEU A 67 3.04 6.73 10.71
CA LEU A 67 3.45 8.10 11.06
C LEU A 67 2.45 8.64 12.06
N PHE A 68 2.84 8.73 13.32
CA PHE A 68 2.03 9.23 14.44
C PHE A 68 2.90 9.90 15.51
N PRO A 69 2.36 10.80 16.35
CA PRO A 69 3.16 11.67 17.23
C PRO A 69 3.99 10.97 18.30
N ALA A 70 3.64 9.73 18.67
CA ALA A 70 4.33 8.96 19.71
C ALA A 70 5.48 8.09 19.17
N MET A 71 5.83 8.22 17.89
CA MET A 71 7.00 7.54 17.34
C MET A 71 8.29 8.10 17.96
N SER A 72 9.21 7.20 18.24
CA SER A 72 10.60 7.52 18.55
C SER A 72 11.38 7.84 17.27
N ASP A 73 12.54 8.48 17.42
CA ASP A 73 13.42 8.81 16.29
C ASP A 73 13.90 7.55 15.52
N SER A 74 13.90 6.37 16.17
CA SER A 74 14.33 5.11 15.55
C SER A 74 13.22 4.33 14.84
N ASP A 75 11.95 4.70 15.06
CA ASP A 75 10.82 4.00 14.42
C ASP A 75 10.80 4.16 12.89
N PRO A 76 11.07 5.35 12.30
CA PRO A 76 11.19 5.47 10.85
C PRO A 76 12.28 4.58 10.25
N GLU A 77 13.42 4.43 10.92
CA GLU A 77 14.53 3.59 10.46
C GLU A 77 14.15 2.11 10.47
N ARG A 78 13.43 1.67 11.52
CA ARG A 78 12.85 0.32 11.57
C ARG A 78 11.88 0.08 10.42
N VAL A 79 11.00 1.05 10.13
CA VAL A 79 10.04 0.96 9.01
C VAL A 79 10.77 0.86 7.67
N VAL A 80 11.71 1.77 7.40
CA VAL A 80 12.46 1.80 6.13
C VAL A 80 13.29 0.54 5.94
N THR A 81 13.91 0.03 7.00
CA THR A 81 14.68 -1.23 6.95
C THR A 81 13.79 -2.40 6.54
N ALA A 82 12.64 -2.57 7.21
CA ALA A 82 11.69 -3.62 6.90
C ALA A 82 11.14 -3.50 5.46
N VAL A 83 10.79 -2.30 5.02
CA VAL A 83 10.36 -2.05 3.63
C VAL A 83 11.43 -2.51 2.65
N ASN A 84 12.68 -2.10 2.85
CA ASN A 84 13.79 -2.46 1.97
C ASN A 84 14.03 -3.98 1.91
N GLU A 85 13.97 -4.68 3.03
CA GLU A 85 14.11 -6.14 3.08
C GLU A 85 13.01 -6.84 2.29
N VAL A 86 11.74 -6.46 2.53
CA VAL A 86 10.58 -7.05 1.84
C VAL A 86 10.68 -6.79 0.34
N LEU A 87 10.98 -5.55 -0.07
CA LEU A 87 11.09 -5.21 -1.48
C LEU A 87 12.24 -5.96 -2.16
N ARG A 88 13.44 -6.01 -1.57
CA ARG A 88 14.58 -6.72 -2.15
C ARG A 88 14.30 -8.21 -2.35
N GLY A 89 13.63 -8.86 -1.40
CA GLY A 89 13.24 -10.27 -1.52
C GLY A 89 12.16 -10.52 -2.57
N ALA A 90 11.42 -9.49 -2.97
CA ALA A 90 10.29 -9.59 -3.89
C ALA A 90 10.54 -9.01 -5.28
N LEU A 91 11.69 -8.39 -5.55
CA LEU A 91 12.00 -7.83 -6.87
C LEU A 91 12.03 -8.94 -7.93
N ARG A 92 11.48 -8.63 -9.11
CA ARG A 92 11.55 -9.49 -10.30
C ARG A 92 12.97 -9.56 -10.84
#